data_AF-A0A382FZU4-F1
#
_entry.id   AF-A0A382FZU4-F1
#
_cell.length_a   1.000
_cell.length_b   1.000
_cell.length_c   1.000
_cell.angle_alpha   90.00
_cell.angle_beta   90.00
_cell.angle_gamma   90.00
#
_symmetry.space_group_name_H-M   'P 1'
#
loop_
_entity.id
_entity.type
_entity.pdbx_description
1 polymer ?
#
loop_
_entity_poly.entity_id
_entity_poly.type
_entity_poly.pdbx_seq_one_letter_code
_entity_poly.pdbx_strand_id
1 'polypeptide(L)'
;MEEIHKHFLNNNRRNFLKKAGLGIGGLALGTLMDPFNFGKNTDPFSSLGEKSLNLPHFAPKAKRIIYLFQSGGPSQLDLFDYKPKLTKMRGIDLPESVRKGQRLTGMTSGQDNFPLVNSLYNFKQYGESRAWVSELMPYIGKIADELCFVKSMHTEAINHDPAITFFQTGSQQPGRPSMGSWMSYGLGSLNNNLPSFVVLLS
;
A
#
# COMPACT_ATOMS: atom_id res chain seq x y z
N MET A 1 -58.10 45.27 1.85
CA MET A 1 -58.01 44.41 3.07
C MET A 1 -57.55 43.00 2.75
N GLU A 2 -58.06 42.36 1.71
CA GLU A 2 -57.71 40.97 1.37
C GLU A 2 -56.24 40.76 0.97
N GLU A 3 -55.65 41.69 0.21
CA GLU A 3 -54.23 41.60 -0.18
C GLU A 3 -53.28 41.73 1.00
N ILE A 4 -53.58 42.63 1.95
CA ILE A 4 -52.79 42.82 3.17
C ILE A 4 -52.85 41.54 4.02
N HIS A 5 -54.02 40.90 4.10
CA HIS A 5 -54.17 39.64 4.82
C HIS A 5 -53.40 38.49 4.14
N LYS A 6 -53.45 38.38 2.80
CA LYS A 6 -52.63 37.44 2.03
C LYS A 6 -51.13 37.69 2.21
N HIS A 7 -50.71 38.96 2.31
CA HIS A 7 -49.32 39.32 2.56
C HIS A 7 -48.83 38.82 3.93
N PHE A 8 -49.58 39.06 5.01
CA PHE A 8 -49.21 38.55 6.35
C PHE A 8 -49.27 37.02 6.47
N LEU A 9 -50.19 36.37 5.77
CA LEU A 9 -50.25 34.91 5.69
C LEU A 9 -49.08 34.31 4.90
N ASN A 10 -48.56 35.01 3.90
CA ASN A 10 -47.42 34.59 3.10
C ASN A 10 -46.07 34.96 3.73
N ASN A 11 -45.99 36.04 4.50
CA ASN A 11 -44.76 36.57 5.10
C ASN A 11 -44.73 36.36 6.62
N ASN A 12 -45.04 35.14 7.06
CA ASN A 12 -44.85 34.74 8.45
C ASN A 12 -43.75 33.69 8.59
N ARG A 13 -43.19 33.61 9.81
CA ARG A 13 -42.13 32.65 10.18
C ARG A 13 -42.46 31.22 9.78
N ARG A 14 -43.72 30.80 9.91
CA ARG A 14 -44.16 29.44 9.56
C ARG A 14 -44.02 29.17 8.07
N ASN A 15 -44.42 30.11 7.21
CA ASN A 15 -44.28 29.97 5.76
C ASN A 15 -42.81 30.01 5.31
N PHE A 16 -42.01 30.89 5.92
CA PHE A 16 -40.57 30.96 5.67
C PHE A 16 -39.87 29.63 6.00
N LEU A 17 -40.09 29.09 7.20
CA LEU A 17 -39.49 27.81 7.62
C LEU A 17 -39.96 26.62 6.77
N LYS A 18 -41.23 26.60 6.35
CA LYS A 18 -41.75 25.58 5.44
C LYS A 18 -41.05 25.65 4.07
N LYS A 19 -40.96 26.84 3.47
CA LYS A 19 -40.32 27.02 2.15
C LYS A 19 -38.82 26.74 2.21
N ALA A 20 -38.13 27.23 3.23
CA ALA A 20 -36.70 26.97 3.43
C ALA A 20 -36.42 25.48 3.69
N GLY A 21 -37.23 24.82 4.54
CA GLY A 21 -37.11 23.39 4.81
C GLY A 21 -37.38 22.53 3.58
N LEU A 22 -38.40 22.86 2.78
CA LEU A 22 -38.67 22.20 1.50
C LEU A 22 -37.58 22.47 0.46
N GLY A 23 -37.01 23.67 0.42
CA GLY A 23 -35.90 24.02 -0.48
C GLY A 23 -34.62 23.28 -0.14
N ILE A 24 -34.21 23.30 1.14
CA ILE A 24 -33.03 22.55 1.62
C ILE A 24 -33.25 21.05 1.49
N GLY A 25 -34.45 20.57 1.83
CA GLY A 25 -34.83 19.17 1.65
C GLY A 25 -34.83 18.73 0.18
N GLY A 26 -35.25 19.60 -0.74
CA GLY A 26 -35.18 19.36 -2.17
C GLY A 26 -33.75 19.33 -2.70
N LEU A 27 -32.86 20.21 -2.21
CA LEU A 27 -31.43 20.16 -2.52
C LEU A 27 -30.78 18.87 -1.98
N ALA A 28 -31.08 18.49 -0.74
CA ALA A 28 -30.59 17.25 -0.15
C ALA A 28 -31.09 16.02 -0.91
N LEU A 29 -32.38 15.98 -1.24
CA LEU A 29 -32.95 14.93 -2.08
C LEU A 29 -32.30 14.89 -3.46
N GLY A 30 -32.03 16.05 -4.07
CA GLY A 30 -31.30 16.14 -5.34
C GLY A 30 -29.84 15.70 -5.25
N THR A 31 -29.19 15.77 -4.07
CA THR A 31 -27.85 15.17 -3.91
C THR A 31 -27.89 13.65 -3.72
N LEU A 32 -29.01 13.10 -3.21
CA LEU A 32 -29.19 11.67 -3.00
C LEU A 32 -29.73 10.97 -4.25
N MET A 33 -30.70 11.60 -4.90
CA MET A 33 -31.26 11.20 -6.19
C MET A 33 -30.43 11.93 -7.24
N ASP A 34 -29.32 11.35 -7.69
CA ASP A 34 -28.48 11.93 -8.75
C ASP A 34 -29.36 12.31 -9.96
N PRO A 35 -29.76 13.60 -10.12
CA PRO A 35 -30.84 13.98 -11.02
C PRO A 35 -30.40 13.86 -12.49
N PHE A 36 -29.10 13.75 -12.71
CA PHE A 36 -28.46 13.59 -14.01
C PHE A 36 -28.31 12.11 -14.42
N ASN A 37 -28.58 11.15 -13.52
CA ASN A 37 -28.57 9.71 -13.78
C ASN A 37 -29.96 9.05 -13.77
N PHE A 38 -31.03 9.80 -13.49
CA PHE A 38 -32.41 9.30 -13.57
C PHE A 38 -32.81 9.04 -15.04
N GLY A 39 -32.55 7.83 -15.53
CA GLY A 39 -32.99 7.36 -16.85
C GLY A 39 -31.91 6.79 -17.75
N LYS A 40 -30.63 6.86 -17.37
CA LYS A 40 -29.63 5.99 -17.98
C LYS A 40 -29.75 4.63 -17.28
N ASN A 41 -29.83 3.56 -18.06
CA ASN A 41 -29.67 2.18 -17.59
C ASN A 41 -28.19 1.95 -17.26
N THR A 42 -27.64 2.84 -16.45
CA THR A 42 -26.25 2.87 -16.07
C THR A 42 -26.10 1.87 -14.94
N ASP A 43 -25.33 0.83 -15.25
CA ASP A 43 -24.77 -0.12 -14.29
C ASP A 43 -24.47 0.62 -12.97
N PRO A 44 -24.89 0.16 -11.77
CA PRO A 44 -24.59 0.82 -10.49
C PRO A 44 -23.09 1.11 -10.24
N PHE A 45 -22.20 0.59 -11.09
CA PHE A 45 -20.78 0.95 -11.16
C PHE A 45 -20.45 2.14 -12.08
N SER A 46 -21.42 2.77 -12.75
CA SER A 46 -21.22 3.90 -13.68
C SER A 46 -20.82 5.20 -12.99
N SER A 47 -21.10 5.33 -11.69
CA SER A 47 -20.60 6.44 -10.88
C SER A 47 -19.07 6.41 -10.75
N LEU A 48 -18.43 5.30 -11.13
CA LEU A 48 -16.98 5.22 -11.35
C LEU A 48 -16.54 5.87 -12.68
N GLY A 49 -17.47 6.14 -13.60
CA GLY A 49 -17.19 6.52 -14.98
C GLY A 49 -17.28 8.01 -15.31
N GLU A 50 -18.14 8.81 -14.66
CA GLU A 50 -18.34 10.21 -15.08
C GLU A 50 -17.49 11.25 -14.32
N LYS A 51 -16.90 10.89 -13.17
CA LYS A 51 -15.83 11.67 -12.53
C LYS A 51 -14.53 10.88 -12.53
N SER A 52 -14.05 10.55 -13.73
CA SER A 52 -12.68 10.10 -14.00
C SER A 52 -11.99 9.45 -12.80
N LEU A 53 -12.49 8.30 -12.32
CA LEU A 53 -11.53 7.38 -11.76
C LEU A 53 -10.63 7.10 -12.95
N ASN A 54 -9.39 7.60 -12.88
CA ASN A 54 -8.32 7.31 -13.81
C ASN A 54 -8.06 5.80 -13.73
N LEU A 55 -9.02 5.01 -14.18
CA LEU A 55 -8.94 3.58 -14.22
C LEU A 55 -7.76 3.29 -15.13
N PRO A 56 -6.86 2.37 -14.73
CA PRO A 56 -5.76 1.98 -15.58
C PRO A 56 -6.30 1.53 -16.95
N HIS A 57 -5.49 1.67 -17.99
CA HIS A 57 -5.85 1.25 -19.37
C HIS A 57 -6.30 -0.23 -19.45
N PHE A 58 -6.04 -1.01 -18.40
CA PHE A 58 -6.41 -2.41 -18.28
C PHE A 58 -7.22 -2.64 -17.00
N ALA A 59 -8.24 -3.48 -17.09
CA ALA A 59 -9.00 -3.89 -15.91
C ALA A 59 -8.08 -4.66 -14.92
N PRO A 60 -8.13 -4.36 -13.62
CA PRO A 60 -7.31 -5.05 -12.63
C PRO A 60 -7.71 -6.53 -12.54
N LYS A 61 -6.71 -7.42 -12.59
CA LYS A 61 -6.93 -8.87 -12.41
C LYS A 61 -7.10 -9.26 -10.93
N ALA A 62 -6.40 -8.58 -10.04
CA ALA A 62 -6.52 -8.77 -8.60
C ALA A 62 -7.69 -7.94 -8.06
N LYS A 63 -8.49 -8.51 -7.15
CA LYS A 63 -9.62 -7.80 -6.51
C LYS A 63 -9.23 -7.14 -5.18
N ARG A 64 -8.30 -7.76 -4.46
CA ARG A 64 -7.85 -7.34 -3.13
C ARG A 64 -6.37 -7.72 -2.98
N ILE A 65 -5.60 -6.86 -2.30
CA ILE A 65 -4.19 -7.09 -2.03
C ILE A 65 -3.95 -6.87 -0.54
N ILE A 66 -3.29 -7.82 0.10
CA ILE A 66 -2.75 -7.67 1.46
C ILE A 66 -1.25 -7.48 1.32
N TYR A 67 -0.76 -6.35 1.79
CA TYR A 67 0.66 -6.02 1.75
C TYR A 67 1.19 -5.88 3.17
N LEU A 68 2.22 -6.67 3.49
CA LEU A 68 2.86 -6.69 4.79
C LEU A 68 4.31 -6.24 4.64
N PHE A 69 4.64 -5.09 5.23
CA PHE A 69 6.02 -4.62 5.33
C PHE A 69 6.53 -4.86 6.75
N GLN A 70 7.49 -5.77 6.89
CA GLN A 70 8.03 -6.16 8.21
C GLN A 70 9.24 -5.28 8.58
N SER A 71 8.97 -4.05 9.05
CA SER A 71 10.02 -3.19 9.59
C SER A 71 10.65 -3.85 10.83
N GLY A 72 11.97 -4.04 10.83
CA GLY A 72 12.66 -4.78 11.89
C GLY A 72 12.39 -6.29 11.90
N GLY A 73 11.84 -6.84 10.82
CA GLY A 73 11.65 -8.28 10.65
C GLY A 73 12.95 -9.07 10.59
N PRO A 74 12.87 -10.42 10.55
CA PRO A 74 14.05 -11.27 10.53
C PRO A 74 14.86 -11.06 9.24
N SER A 75 16.17 -11.32 9.32
CA SER A 75 17.07 -11.19 8.16
C SER A 75 16.65 -12.09 7.01
N GLN A 76 16.70 -11.58 5.78
CA GLN A 76 16.44 -12.37 4.58
C GLN A 76 17.40 -13.57 4.45
N LEU A 77 18.64 -13.43 4.94
CA LEU A 77 19.66 -14.47 4.95
C LEU A 77 19.32 -15.61 5.92
N ASP A 78 18.46 -15.35 6.90
CA ASP A 78 17.98 -16.33 7.88
C ASP A 78 16.64 -16.95 7.49
N LEU A 79 15.92 -16.39 6.51
CA LEU A 79 14.59 -16.84 6.11
C LEU A 79 14.54 -17.55 4.76
N PHE A 80 14.94 -16.86 3.69
CA PHE A 80 14.65 -17.29 2.31
C PHE A 80 15.87 -17.25 1.38
N ASP A 81 17.00 -16.69 1.82
CA ASP A 81 18.19 -16.53 0.98
C ASP A 81 19.37 -17.38 1.46
N TYR A 82 19.36 -18.66 1.08
CA TYR A 82 20.43 -19.59 1.41
C TYR A 82 21.76 -19.22 0.76
N LYS A 83 22.75 -18.84 1.57
CA LYS A 83 24.11 -18.47 1.15
C LYS A 83 25.18 -19.39 1.76
N PRO A 84 25.36 -20.63 1.27
CA PRO A 84 26.32 -21.58 1.86
C PRO A 84 27.78 -21.11 1.82
N LYS A 85 28.12 -20.21 0.87
CA LYS A 85 29.46 -19.62 0.80
C LYS A 85 29.80 -18.77 2.03
N LEU A 86 28.82 -18.12 2.66
CA LEU A 86 29.04 -17.34 3.88
C LEU A 86 29.47 -18.22 5.05
N THR A 87 29.00 -19.46 5.13
CA THR A 87 29.45 -20.41 6.16
C THR A 87 30.94 -20.72 6.00
N LYS A 88 31.41 -20.91 4.77
CA LYS A 88 32.84 -21.15 4.49
C LYS A 88 33.72 -19.92 4.75
N MET A 89 33.14 -18.73 4.61
CA MET A 89 33.83 -17.45 4.77
C MET A 89 33.58 -16.80 6.13
N ARG A 90 32.94 -17.49 7.07
CA ARG A 90 32.59 -16.94 8.37
C ARG A 90 33.85 -16.45 9.09
N GLY A 91 33.80 -15.22 9.59
CA GLY A 91 34.91 -14.59 10.30
C GLY A 91 36.02 -14.00 9.40
N ILE A 92 35.98 -14.27 8.08
CA ILE A 92 36.83 -13.54 7.12
C ILE A 92 36.27 -12.14 6.98
N ASP A 93 37.16 -11.14 6.92
CA ASP A 93 36.77 -9.75 6.73
C ASP A 93 36.08 -9.53 5.37
N LEU A 94 35.19 -8.52 5.31
CA LEU A 94 34.42 -8.20 4.10
C LEU A 94 35.38 -7.89 2.93
N PRO A 95 35.36 -8.67 1.85
CA PRO A 95 36.28 -8.47 0.74
C PRO A 95 36.11 -7.08 0.10
N GLU A 96 37.22 -6.43 -0.24
CA GLU A 96 37.21 -5.11 -0.88
C GLU A 96 36.42 -5.10 -2.20
N SER A 97 36.47 -6.21 -2.94
CA SER A 97 35.70 -6.41 -4.17
C SER A 97 34.17 -6.33 -3.98
N VAL A 98 33.68 -6.55 -2.76
CA VAL A 98 32.28 -6.38 -2.37
C VAL A 98 32.07 -4.99 -1.77
N ARG A 99 32.97 -4.56 -0.86
CA ARG A 99 32.86 -3.27 -0.16
C ARG A 99 32.85 -2.10 -1.12
N LYS A 100 33.71 -2.09 -2.15
CA LYS A 100 33.79 -1.05 -3.22
C LYS A 100 33.66 0.40 -2.72
N GLY A 101 34.19 0.71 -1.53
CA GLY A 101 34.07 2.05 -0.93
C GLY A 101 32.65 2.46 -0.52
N GLN A 102 31.70 1.54 -0.39
CA GLN A 102 30.35 1.80 0.08
C GLN A 102 30.36 2.51 1.44
N ARG A 103 29.44 3.47 1.60
CA ARG A 103 29.29 4.22 2.84
C ARG A 103 28.86 3.28 3.96
N LEU A 104 29.53 3.37 5.10
CA LEU A 104 29.14 2.64 6.30
C LEU A 104 28.12 3.45 7.11
N THR A 105 27.31 2.74 7.89
CA THR A 105 26.44 3.39 8.87
C THR A 105 27.31 3.99 9.98
N GLY A 106 26.81 5.03 10.66
CA GLY A 106 27.52 5.61 11.82
C GLY A 106 27.74 4.60 12.97
N MET A 107 26.92 3.54 13.05
CA MET A 107 27.07 2.50 14.07
C MET A 107 28.21 1.51 13.77
N THR A 108 28.61 1.38 12.50
CA THR A 108 29.62 0.41 12.06
C THR A 108 30.88 1.07 11.52
N SER A 109 30.87 2.37 11.23
CA SER A 109 32.01 3.08 10.64
C SER A 109 33.27 3.08 11.51
N GLY A 110 33.14 2.91 12.82
CA GLY A 110 34.26 2.84 13.77
C GLY A 110 34.76 1.43 14.08
N GLN A 111 34.26 0.39 13.39
CA GLN A 111 34.73 -0.97 13.60
C GLN A 111 36.09 -1.20 12.90
N ASP A 112 37.01 -1.89 13.59
CA ASP A 112 38.32 -2.22 13.03
C ASP A 112 38.21 -3.18 11.84
N ASN A 113 37.26 -4.14 11.91
CA ASN A 113 36.99 -5.14 10.87
C ASN A 113 35.48 -5.39 10.74
N PHE A 114 35.07 -5.93 9.58
CA PHE A 114 33.72 -6.27 9.16
C PHE A 114 33.61 -7.77 8.83
N PRO A 115 33.70 -8.66 9.83
CA PRO A 115 33.70 -10.09 9.59
C PRO A 115 32.37 -10.56 8.97
N LEU A 116 32.46 -11.42 7.96
CA LEU A 116 31.31 -12.07 7.36
C LEU A 116 30.65 -13.02 8.36
N VAL A 117 29.31 -12.96 8.42
CA VAL A 117 28.49 -13.81 9.28
C VAL A 117 27.56 -14.65 8.41
N ASN A 118 27.42 -15.93 8.76
CA ASN A 118 26.49 -16.84 8.13
C ASN A 118 25.19 -16.97 8.94
N SER A 119 24.12 -17.40 8.27
CA SER A 119 22.91 -17.83 8.99
C SER A 119 23.23 -19.03 9.90
N LEU A 120 22.68 -19.01 11.11
CA LEU A 120 22.80 -20.11 12.08
C LEU A 120 21.76 -21.21 11.85
N TYR A 121 20.75 -20.95 11.02
CA TYR A 121 19.61 -21.83 10.83
C TYR A 121 19.81 -22.77 9.64
N ASN A 122 19.16 -23.93 9.72
CA ASN A 122 19.17 -24.89 8.62
C ASN A 122 18.19 -24.50 7.52
N PHE A 123 18.54 -24.87 6.29
CA PHE A 123 17.72 -24.64 5.10
C PHE A 123 17.41 -25.97 4.41
N LYS A 124 16.21 -26.06 3.83
CA LYS A 124 15.79 -27.18 2.98
C LYS A 124 15.12 -26.65 1.72
N GLN A 125 15.18 -27.43 0.65
CA GLN A 125 14.41 -27.13 -0.57
C GLN A 125 13.01 -27.71 -0.43
N TYR A 126 12.01 -26.91 -0.80
CA TYR A 126 10.60 -27.29 -0.74
C TYR A 126 9.97 -27.26 -2.13
N GLY A 127 8.98 -28.14 -2.33
CA GLY A 127 8.17 -28.17 -3.54
C GLY A 127 8.93 -28.51 -4.82
N GLU A 128 8.23 -28.37 -5.95
CA GLU A 128 8.77 -28.51 -7.29
C GLU A 128 9.66 -27.31 -7.67
N SER A 129 9.35 -26.13 -7.14
CA SER A 129 10.18 -24.92 -7.28
C SER A 129 11.57 -25.06 -6.65
N ARG A 130 11.75 -26.05 -5.77
CA ARG A 130 12.99 -26.30 -5.03
C ARG A 130 13.47 -25.06 -4.28
N ALA A 131 12.53 -24.21 -3.83
CA ALA A 131 12.84 -22.98 -3.13
C ALA A 131 13.51 -23.29 -1.79
N TRP A 132 14.63 -22.61 -1.51
CA TRP A 132 15.32 -22.71 -0.23
C TRP A 132 14.58 -21.91 0.84
N VAL A 133 14.10 -22.59 1.89
CA VAL A 133 13.42 -21.97 3.03
C VAL A 133 14.04 -22.46 4.34
N SER A 134 14.22 -21.53 5.27
CA SER A 134 14.76 -21.79 6.60
C SER A 134 13.81 -22.62 7.46
N GLU A 135 14.36 -23.39 8.39
CA GLU A 135 13.59 -24.12 9.40
C GLU A 135 12.74 -23.22 10.30
N LEU A 136 13.02 -21.92 10.35
CA LEU A 136 12.20 -20.90 11.04
C LEU A 136 10.82 -20.70 10.41
N MET A 137 10.65 -21.05 9.13
CA MET A 137 9.43 -20.81 8.36
C MET A 137 8.80 -22.12 7.86
N PRO A 138 8.53 -23.11 8.73
CA PRO A 138 8.16 -24.46 8.31
C PRO A 138 6.81 -24.49 7.59
N TYR A 139 5.88 -23.61 7.95
CA TYR A 139 4.56 -23.52 7.30
C TYR A 139 4.61 -22.80 5.96
N ILE A 140 5.49 -21.81 5.80
CA ILE A 140 5.73 -21.15 4.50
C ILE A 140 6.39 -22.12 3.54
N GLY A 141 7.33 -22.96 4.02
CA GLY A 141 7.93 -24.02 3.22
C GLY A 141 6.89 -24.98 2.62
N LYS A 142 5.78 -25.27 3.31
CA LYS A 142 4.71 -26.16 2.80
C LYS A 142 3.97 -25.60 1.58
N ILE A 143 3.98 -24.29 1.40
CA ILE A 143 3.28 -23.61 0.29
C ILE A 143 4.27 -22.97 -0.69
N ALA A 144 5.55 -23.39 -0.69
CA ALA A 144 6.60 -22.73 -1.46
C ALA A 144 6.30 -22.60 -2.96
N ASP A 145 5.58 -23.56 -3.56
CA ASP A 145 5.21 -23.55 -4.98
C ASP A 145 4.07 -22.58 -5.31
N GLU A 146 3.33 -22.09 -4.31
CA GLU A 146 2.32 -21.04 -4.46
C GLU A 146 2.93 -19.64 -4.31
N LEU A 147 4.22 -19.55 -3.96
CA LEU A 147 4.91 -18.31 -3.68
C LEU A 147 5.83 -17.90 -4.82
N CYS A 148 5.89 -16.60 -5.09
CA CYS A 148 6.90 -16.02 -5.95
C CYS A 148 7.97 -15.32 -5.10
N PHE A 149 9.20 -15.83 -5.14
CA PHE A 149 10.34 -15.23 -4.45
C PHE A 149 11.07 -14.24 -5.36
N VAL A 150 11.00 -12.94 -5.03
CA VAL A 150 11.73 -11.90 -5.75
C VAL A 150 13.07 -11.63 -5.07
N LYS A 151 14.16 -12.15 -5.66
CA LYS A 151 15.54 -11.99 -5.15
C LYS A 151 16.41 -11.03 -5.97
N SER A 152 15.81 -10.39 -6.97
CA SER A 152 16.49 -9.46 -7.89
C SER A 152 16.55 -8.01 -7.39
N MET A 153 15.99 -7.72 -6.22
CA MET A 153 15.96 -6.37 -5.70
C MET A 153 17.35 -5.91 -5.24
N HIS A 154 17.71 -4.69 -5.63
CA HIS A 154 18.95 -4.04 -5.25
C HIS A 154 18.65 -2.65 -4.68
N THR A 155 19.42 -2.23 -3.68
CA THR A 155 19.33 -0.89 -3.10
C THR A 155 20.71 -0.44 -2.63
N GLU A 156 20.91 0.87 -2.66
CA GLU A 156 22.11 1.56 -2.17
C GLU A 156 21.86 2.24 -0.81
N ALA A 157 20.62 2.18 -0.30
CA ALA A 157 20.25 2.78 0.97
C ALA A 157 20.93 2.02 2.12
N ILE A 158 21.76 2.72 2.89
CA ILE A 158 22.52 2.12 4.00
C ILE A 158 21.79 2.18 5.35
N ASN A 159 20.76 3.02 5.45
CA ASN A 159 20.00 3.28 6.68
C ASN A 159 18.57 2.77 6.53
N HIS A 160 17.93 2.44 7.65
CA HIS A 160 16.57 1.89 7.68
C HIS A 160 15.55 2.84 7.06
N ASP A 161 15.41 4.09 7.51
CA ASP A 161 14.34 4.99 7.02
C ASP A 161 14.41 5.29 5.51
N PRO A 162 15.60 5.60 4.94
CA PRO A 162 15.72 5.76 3.49
C PRO A 162 15.44 4.45 2.73
N ALA A 163 15.82 3.29 3.26
CA ALA A 163 15.55 2.00 2.64
C ALA A 163 14.05 1.66 2.66
N ILE A 164 13.36 1.93 3.77
CA ILE A 164 11.90 1.78 3.90
C ILE A 164 11.20 2.68 2.90
N THR A 165 11.59 3.96 2.83
CA THR A 165 11.03 4.93 1.88
C THR A 165 11.25 4.46 0.44
N PHE A 166 12.45 3.95 0.12
CA PHE A 166 12.76 3.38 -1.18
C PHE A 166 11.91 2.17 -1.52
N PHE A 167 11.75 1.23 -0.59
CA PHE A 167 10.94 0.03 -0.83
C PHE A 167 9.46 0.38 -1.07
N GLN A 168 8.95 1.38 -0.34
CA GLN A 168 7.56 1.79 -0.46
C GLN A 168 7.29 2.71 -1.64
N THR A 169 8.26 3.51 -2.10
CA THR A 169 8.01 4.61 -3.06
C THR A 169 8.93 4.61 -4.30
N GLY A 170 9.93 3.73 -4.34
CA GLY A 170 10.98 3.71 -5.37
C GLY A 170 12.00 4.85 -5.25
N SER A 171 11.97 5.65 -4.18
CA SER A 171 12.88 6.76 -3.92
C SER A 171 13.34 6.78 -2.47
N GLN A 172 14.60 7.10 -2.22
CA GLN A 172 15.11 7.28 -0.85
C GLN A 172 14.66 8.62 -0.23
N GLN A 173 14.20 9.57 -1.05
CA GLN A 173 13.65 10.85 -0.61
C GLN A 173 12.12 10.78 -0.54
N PRO A 174 11.50 11.39 0.49
CA PRO A 174 10.05 11.43 0.62
C PRO A 174 9.40 12.25 -0.49
N GLY A 175 8.09 12.07 -0.67
CA GLY A 175 7.27 12.83 -1.62
C GLY A 175 6.88 12.08 -2.89
N ARG A 176 7.33 10.82 -3.07
CA ARG A 176 6.84 9.96 -4.15
C ARG A 176 5.62 9.13 -3.71
N PRO A 177 4.72 8.76 -4.65
CA PRO A 177 3.59 7.89 -4.34
C PRO A 177 4.05 6.57 -3.74
N SER A 178 3.40 6.14 -2.65
CA SER A 178 3.70 4.86 -2.02
C SER A 178 3.05 3.70 -2.77
N MET A 179 3.45 2.48 -2.42
CA MET A 179 2.83 1.25 -2.88
C MET A 179 1.31 1.27 -2.63
N GLY A 180 0.86 1.80 -1.47
CA GLY A 180 -0.56 1.95 -1.17
C GLY A 180 -1.28 2.92 -2.12
N SER A 181 -0.64 4.04 -2.47
CA SER A 181 -1.16 4.97 -3.48
C SER A 181 -1.27 4.32 -4.85
N TRP A 182 -0.27 3.55 -5.26
CA TRP A 182 -0.29 2.79 -6.52
C TRP A 182 -1.37 1.71 -6.53
N MET A 183 -1.57 1.00 -5.42
CA MET A 183 -2.65 0.01 -5.29
C MET A 183 -4.03 0.68 -5.36
N SER A 184 -4.23 1.81 -4.69
CA SER A 184 -5.47 2.57 -4.77
C SER A 184 -5.74 3.10 -6.18
N TYR A 185 -4.71 3.53 -6.89
CA TYR A 185 -4.83 3.96 -8.28
C TYR A 185 -5.19 2.78 -9.20
N GLY A 186 -4.46 1.67 -9.09
CA GLY A 186 -4.61 0.51 -9.97
C GLY A 186 -5.89 -0.30 -9.74
N LEU A 187 -6.37 -0.40 -8.50
CA LEU A 187 -7.60 -1.11 -8.15
C LEU A 187 -8.85 -0.22 -8.20
N GLY A 188 -8.67 1.10 -8.17
CA GLY A 188 -9.75 2.06 -7.97
C GLY A 188 -10.32 2.02 -6.55
N SER A 189 -11.44 2.71 -6.35
CA SER A 189 -12.20 2.66 -5.10
C SER A 189 -13.59 2.09 -5.34
N LEU A 190 -14.06 1.23 -4.42
CA LEU A 190 -15.43 0.74 -4.39
C LEU A 190 -16.38 1.65 -3.60
N ASN A 191 -15.86 2.72 -3.00
CA ASN A 191 -16.65 3.60 -2.14
C ASN A 191 -16.13 5.06 -2.23
N ASN A 192 -17.01 6.03 -1.97
CA ASN A 192 -16.66 7.45 -1.98
C ASN A 192 -16.37 8.04 -0.59
N ASN A 193 -16.61 7.26 0.48
CA ASN A 193 -16.74 7.76 1.86
C ASN A 193 -15.64 7.27 2.82
N LEU A 194 -14.83 6.30 2.42
CA LEU A 194 -13.79 5.63 3.19
C LEU A 194 -12.51 5.53 2.36
N PRO A 195 -11.33 5.56 3.00
CA PRO A 195 -10.05 5.41 2.31
C PRO A 195 -9.97 4.10 1.50
N SER A 196 -9.40 4.17 0.30
CA SER A 196 -9.20 2.99 -0.58
C SER A 196 -8.20 1.97 -0.01
N PHE A 197 -7.34 2.39 0.91
CA PHE A 197 -6.44 1.51 1.66
C PHE A 197 -6.27 2.03 3.09
N VAL A 198 -5.97 1.12 4.01
CA VAL A 198 -5.72 1.43 5.42
C VAL A 198 -4.29 1.00 5.74
N VAL A 199 -3.54 1.88 6.39
CA VAL A 199 -2.24 1.54 6.96
C VAL A 199 -2.46 1.23 8.43
N LEU A 200 -2.15 0.00 8.83
CA LEU A 200 -2.11 -0.39 10.24
C LEU A 200 -0.67 -0.30 10.70
N LEU A 201 -0.42 0.55 11.69
CA LEU A 201 0.85 0.63 12.39
C LEU A 201 0.78 -0.32 13.60
N SER A 202 1.76 -1.20 13.75
CA SER A 202 1.93 -2.07 14.93
C SER A 202 2.85 -1.44 15.94
#